data_AF-A0A950DAV2-F1
#
_entry.id   AF-A0A950DAV2-F1
#
_cell.length_a   1.000
_cell.length_b   1.000
_cell.length_c   1.000
_cell.angle_alpha   90.00
_cell.angle_beta   90.00
_cell.angle_gamma   90.00
#
_symmetry.space_group_name_H-M   'P 1'
#
loop_
_entity.id
_entity.type
_entity.pdbx_description
1 polymer ?
#
loop_
_entity_poly.entity_id
_entity_poly.type
_entity_poly.pdbx_seq_one_letter_code
_entity_poly.pdbx_strand_id
1 'polypeptide(L)' 'MNDQDVILAAYADSLKNLYNVLLDAFVEAHQDQKAQTLATQRFSAGLAVARKARDAALAYL' A
#
# COMPACT_ATOMS: atom_id res chain seq x y z
N MET A 1 -7.85 20.17 -11.97
CA MET A 1 -7.50 18.81 -11.53
C MET A 1 -7.86 17.89 -12.66
N ASN A 2 -6.88 17.26 -13.30
CA ASN A 2 -7.11 16.31 -14.39
C ASN A 2 -7.23 14.88 -13.84
N ASP A 3 -7.63 13.93 -14.68
CA ASP A 3 -7.81 12.53 -14.24
C ASP A 3 -6.51 11.91 -13.70
N GLN A 4 -5.36 12.35 -14.22
CA GLN A 4 -4.06 11.94 -13.70
C GLN A 4 -3.85 12.37 -12.24
N ASP A 5 -4.21 13.62 -11.88
CA ASP A 5 -4.14 14.12 -10.51
C ASP A 5 -5.02 13.29 -9.56
N VAL A 6 -6.22 12.90 -10.01
CA VAL A 6 -7.15 12.05 -9.25
C VAL A 6 -6.53 10.68 -8.99
N ILE A 7 -5.95 10.04 -10.02
CA ILE A 7 -5.32 8.73 -9.90
C ILE A 7 -4.12 8.78 -8.95
N LEU A 8 -3.29 9.83 -9.03
CA LEU A 8 -2.13 9.99 -8.16
C LEU A 8 -2.55 10.25 -6.71
N ALA A 9 -3.61 11.01 -6.47
CA ALA A 9 -4.16 11.23 -5.14
C ALA A 9 -4.69 9.92 -4.53
N ALA A 10 -5.49 9.16 -5.29
CA ALA A 10 -6.00 7.85 -4.85
C ALA A 10 -4.85 6.86 -4.56
N TYR A 11 -3.80 6.87 -5.39
CA TYR A 11 -2.61 6.07 -5.14
C TYR A 11 -1.91 6.48 -3.83
N ALA A 12 -1.73 7.79 -3.58
CA ALA A 12 -1.13 8.27 -2.35
C ALA A 12 -1.94 7.86 -1.10
N ASP A 13 -3.27 7.91 -1.16
CA ASP A 13 -4.12 7.47 -0.06
C ASP A 13 -4.05 5.95 0.16
N SER A 14 -3.94 5.16 -0.91
CA SER A 14 -3.72 3.72 -0.79
C SER A 14 -2.39 3.39 -0.09
N LEU A 15 -1.34 4.17 -0.35
CA LEU A 15 -0.04 4.01 0.32
C LEU A 15 -0.14 4.34 1.81
N LYS A 16 -0.79 5.44 2.19
CA LYS A 16 -1.01 5.80 3.60
C LYS A 16 -1.73 4.67 4.34
N ASN A 17 -2.78 4.12 3.74
CA ASN A 17 -3.52 3.02 4.35
C ASN A 17 -2.66 1.75 4.51
N LEU A 18 -1.84 1.41 3.52
CA LEU A 18 -0.92 0.28 3.62
C LEU A 18 0.11 0.47 4.75
N TYR A 19 0.63 1.68 4.93
CA TYR A 19 1.55 1.98 6.04
C TYR A 19 0.87 1.93 7.40
N ASN A 20 -0.37 2.44 7.53
CA ASN A 20 -1.13 2.34 8.77
C ASN A 20 -1.35 0.88 9.16
N VAL A 21 -1.80 0.05 8.21
CA VAL A 21 -1.99 -1.39 8.44
C VAL A 21 -0.68 -2.09 8.82
N LEU A 22 0.44 -1.73 8.21
CA LEU A 22 1.75 -2.28 8.56
C LEU A 22 2.13 -1.90 10.00
N LEU A 23 1.94 -0.64 10.37
CA LEU A 23 2.25 -0.13 11.71
C LEU A 23 1.39 -0.84 12.76
N ASP A 24 0.08 -0.93 12.54
CA ASP A 24 -0.85 -1.62 13.45
C ASP A 24 -0.44 -3.09 13.62
N ALA A 25 -0.11 -3.77 12.51
CA ALA A 25 0.36 -5.16 12.56
C ALA A 25 1.69 -5.33 13.31
N PHE A 26 2.57 -4.33 13.26
CA PHE A 26 3.82 -4.34 14.03
C PHE A 26 3.58 -4.09 15.52
N VAL A 27 2.64 -3.21 15.86
CA VAL A 27 2.21 -2.97 17.24
C VAL A 27 1.60 -4.25 17.83
N GLU A 28 0.71 -4.90 17.10
CA GLU A 28 0.08 -6.18 17.51
C GLU A 28 1.08 -7.32 17.62
N ALA A 29 2.06 -7.39 16.71
CA ALA A 29 3.09 -8.43 16.72
C ALA A 29 4.05 -8.33 17.92
N HIS A 30 4.17 -7.15 18.55
CA HIS A 30 5.17 -6.87 19.59
C HIS A 30 6.57 -7.35 19.19
N GLN A 31 7.12 -8.38 19.85
CA GLN A 31 8.44 -8.97 19.58
C GLN A 31 8.36 -10.28 18.74
N ASP A 32 7.19 -10.66 18.24
CA ASP A 32 7.06 -11.84 17.37
C ASP A 32 7.61 -11.54 15.97
N GLN A 33 8.84 -11.99 15.74
CA GLN A 33 9.54 -11.86 14.47
C GLN A 33 8.79 -12.49 13.29
N LYS A 34 8.04 -13.60 13.50
CA LYS A 34 7.28 -14.24 12.42
C LYS A 34 6.09 -13.39 12.01
N ALA A 35 5.38 -12.81 12.99
CA ALA A 35 4.26 -11.91 12.73
C ALA A 35 4.72 -10.62 12.02
N GLN A 36 5.83 -10.01 12.45
CA GLN A 36 6.42 -8.85 11.76
C GLN A 36 6.86 -9.18 10.32
N THR A 37 7.45 -10.36 10.12
CA THR A 37 7.84 -10.83 8.77
C THR A 37 6.62 -11.00 7.87
N LEU A 38 5.55 -11.61 8.38
CA LEU A 38 4.30 -11.77 7.64
C LEU A 38 3.66 -10.42 7.29
N ALA A 39 3.64 -9.47 8.23
CA ALA A 39 3.13 -8.11 7.99
C ALA A 39 3.94 -7.40 6.89
N THR A 40 5.27 -7.52 6.90
CA THR A 40 6.15 -6.98 5.86
C THR A 40 5.89 -7.60 4.49
N GLN A 41 5.67 -8.92 4.43
CA GLN A 41 5.32 -9.61 3.18
C GLN A 41 3.98 -9.13 2.62
N ARG A 42 2.95 -9.01 3.48
CA ARG A 42 1.63 -8.49 3.10
C ARG A 42 1.71 -7.06 2.59
N PHE A 43 2.45 -6.19 3.27
CA PHE A 43 2.70 -4.82 2.83
C PHE A 43 3.36 -4.78 1.44
N SER A 44 4.40 -5.58 1.23
CA SER A 44 5.12 -5.64 -0.04
C SER A 44 4.22 -6.10 -1.20
N ALA A 45 3.38 -7.10 -0.95
CA ALA A 45 2.38 -7.57 -1.92
C ALA A 45 1.34 -6.47 -2.23
N GLY A 46 0.81 -5.80 -1.19
CA GLY A 46 -0.13 -4.69 -1.35
C GLY A 46 0.46 -3.53 -2.15
N LEU A 47 1.71 -3.16 -1.89
CA LEU A 47 2.44 -2.12 -2.62
C LEU A 47 2.56 -2.44 -4.11
N ALA A 48 2.88 -3.69 -4.45
CA ALA A 48 2.99 -4.14 -5.83
C ALA A 48 1.64 -4.05 -6.57
N VAL A 49 0.54 -4.44 -5.92
CA VAL A 49 -0.81 -4.34 -6.47
C VAL A 49 -1.22 -2.87 -6.67
N ALA A 50 -1.00 -2.01 -5.67
CA ALA A 50 -1.34 -0.58 -5.76
C ALA A 50 -0.59 0.10 -6.91
N ARG A 51 0.71 -0.22 -7.09
CA ARG A 51 1.52 0.30 -8.20
C ARG A 51 0.95 -0.15 -9.55
N LYS A 52 0.66 -1.45 -9.70
CA LYS A 52 0.10 -1.99 -10.94
C LYS A 52 -1.24 -1.34 -11.29
N ALA A 53 -2.11 -1.12 -10.30
CA ALA A 53 -3.40 -0.48 -10.51
C ALA A 53 -3.25 0.98 -10.97
N ARG A 54 -2.37 1.75 -10.34
CA ARG A 54 -2.03 3.11 -10.77
C ARG A 54 -1.53 3.12 -12.21
N ASP A 55 -0.56 2.27 -12.54
CA ASP A 55 0.07 2.25 -13.86
C ASP A 55 -0.95 1.88 -14.95
N ALA A 56 -1.83 0.91 -14.66
CA ALA A 56 -2.92 0.57 -15.56
C ALA A 56 -3.89 1.74 -15.75
N ALA A 57 -4.31 2.42 -14.67
CA ALA A 57 -5.22 3.54 -14.74
C ALA A 57 -4.65 4.72 -15.54
N LEU A 58 -3.35 5.03 -15.35
CA LEU A 58 -2.67 6.09 -16.12
C LEU A 58 -2.51 5.74 -17.60
N ALA A 59 -2.40 4.46 -17.95
CA ALA A 59 -2.28 4.01 -19.34
C ALA A 59 -3.61 4.10 -20.13
N TYR A 60 -4.74 4.28 -19.45
CA TYR A 60 -6.06 4.48 -20.07
C TYR A 60 -6.44 5.96 -20.25
N LEU A 61 -5.56 6.88 -19.86
CA LEU A 61 -5.69 8.33 -20.11
C LEU A 61 -5.03 8.73 -21.44
#